data_AF-A0A0Q1ADF8-F1
#
_entry.id   AF-A0A0Q1ADF8-F1
#
_cell.length_a   1.000
_cell.length_b   1.000
_cell.length_c   1.000
_cell.angle_alpha   90.00
_cell.angle_beta   90.00
_cell.angle_gamma   90.00
#
_symmetry.space_group_name_H-M   'P 1'
#
loop_
_entity.id
_entity.type
_entity.pdbx_description
1 polymer ?
#
loop_
_entity_poly.entity_id
_entity_poly.type
_entity_poly.pdbx_seq_one_letter_code
_entity_poly.pdbx_strand_id
1 'polypeptide(L)'
;MTVKSDQFLSKSAYARYLGVNEKAIRKAIEEGKIKKGYDVVKKKVNVKEADKEYGFLHKNATAKPGISKAKRVDKITDKVSVASPKKVVKSEKIQSPKFDTDKIDKSENLDDEITDDSEDLDYETLLLKIPVHDKLDYKETVRRREILQLALDKKKLEELEGVLVRRSDVYKALYALGSQLKKAISSIPARCIDDVLSAENKVEAINVLNDEITNVLNTYANFSKVNVSPKT
;
A
#
# COMPACT_ATOMS: atom_id res chain seq x y z
N MET A 1 -32.11 6.01 -3.35
CA MET A 1 -32.76 6.11 -4.67
C MET A 1 -32.89 4.70 -5.26
N THR A 2 -34.10 4.14 -5.26
CA THR A 2 -34.34 2.79 -5.79
C THR A 2 -34.59 2.91 -7.29
N VAL A 3 -33.53 2.76 -8.10
CA VAL A 3 -33.64 2.85 -9.56
C VAL A 3 -34.22 1.54 -10.10
N LYS A 4 -35.29 1.61 -10.90
CA LYS A 4 -35.86 0.45 -11.58
C LYS A 4 -34.88 -0.06 -12.64
N SER A 5 -34.68 -1.36 -12.72
CA SER A 5 -33.64 -1.99 -13.55
C SER A 5 -33.81 -1.79 -15.06
N ASP A 6 -35.00 -1.42 -15.54
CA ASP A 6 -35.32 -1.14 -16.95
C ASP A 6 -34.99 0.29 -17.44
N GLN A 7 -34.38 1.12 -16.60
CA GLN A 7 -34.22 2.53 -16.93
C GLN A 7 -32.94 2.80 -17.73
N PHE A 8 -33.05 3.63 -18.78
CA PHE A 8 -31.90 4.22 -19.46
C PHE A 8 -31.37 5.40 -18.65
N LEU A 9 -30.12 5.29 -18.18
CA LEU A 9 -29.45 6.32 -17.38
C LEU A 9 -28.38 7.05 -18.21
N SER A 10 -28.05 8.28 -17.81
CA SER A 10 -26.82 8.93 -18.27
C SER A 10 -25.60 8.24 -17.66
N LYS A 11 -24.42 8.37 -18.30
CA LYS A 11 -23.15 7.79 -17.80
C LYS A 11 -22.88 8.20 -16.34
N SER A 12 -23.13 9.47 -16.02
CA SER A 12 -22.95 10.03 -14.68
C SER A 12 -23.94 9.45 -13.66
N ALA A 13 -25.21 9.29 -14.05
CA ALA A 13 -26.23 8.70 -13.17
C ALA A 13 -25.97 7.22 -12.89
N TYR A 14 -25.51 6.46 -13.89
CA TYR A 14 -25.09 5.07 -13.72
C TYR A 14 -23.84 4.94 -12.84
N ALA A 15 -22.88 5.84 -12.98
CA ALA A 15 -21.69 5.90 -12.13
C ALA A 15 -22.06 6.13 -10.65
N ARG A 16 -22.96 7.07 -10.38
CA ARG A 16 -23.50 7.31 -9.03
C ARG A 16 -24.26 6.11 -8.46
N TYR A 17 -24.99 5.39 -9.31
CA TYR A 17 -25.71 4.17 -8.91
C TYR A 17 -24.75 3.05 -8.45
N LEU A 18 -23.60 2.89 -9.11
CA LEU A 18 -22.57 1.92 -8.74
C LEU A 18 -21.60 2.42 -7.65
N GLY A 19 -21.63 3.71 -7.29
CA GLY A 19 -20.66 4.30 -6.38
C GLY A 19 -19.27 4.49 -6.98
N VAL A 20 -19.17 4.57 -8.31
CA VAL A 20 -17.90 4.68 -9.06
C VAL A 20 -17.81 6.05 -9.75
N ASN A 21 -16.59 6.51 -10.06
CA ASN A 21 -16.37 7.74 -10.83
C ASN A 21 -16.81 7.57 -12.30
N GLU A 22 -17.42 8.61 -12.89
CA GLU A 22 -17.88 8.63 -14.29
C GLU A 22 -16.75 8.28 -15.29
N LYS A 23 -15.51 8.71 -15.00
CA LYS A 23 -14.34 8.38 -15.84
C LYS A 23 -14.14 6.87 -15.98
N ALA A 24 -14.41 6.08 -14.93
CA ALA A 24 -14.27 4.63 -14.99
C ALA A 24 -15.33 3.99 -15.90
N ILE A 25 -16.56 4.50 -15.87
CA ILE A 25 -17.64 4.06 -16.79
C ILE A 25 -17.29 4.44 -18.23
N ARG A 26 -16.71 5.62 -18.45
CA ARG A 26 -16.27 6.05 -19.78
C ARG A 26 -15.18 5.14 -20.35
N LYS A 27 -14.15 4.84 -19.55
CA LYS A 27 -13.10 3.87 -19.91
C LYS A 27 -13.67 2.48 -20.15
N ALA A 28 -14.63 2.03 -19.33
CA ALA A 28 -15.27 0.73 -19.52
C ALA A 28 -16.05 0.63 -20.84
N ILE A 29 -16.63 1.73 -21.34
CA ILE A 29 -17.27 1.77 -22.66
C ILE A 29 -16.21 1.78 -23.77
N GLU A 30 -15.15 2.59 -23.63
CA GLU A 30 -14.05 2.69 -24.60
C GLU A 30 -13.28 1.37 -24.76
N GLU A 31 -13.01 0.67 -23.65
CA GLU A 31 -12.37 -0.65 -23.61
C GLU A 31 -13.32 -1.78 -24.03
N GLY A 32 -14.60 -1.49 -24.29
CA GLY A 32 -15.60 -2.48 -24.69
C GLY A 32 -15.96 -3.47 -23.57
N LYS A 33 -15.86 -3.07 -22.31
CA LYS A 33 -16.36 -3.85 -21.16
C LYS A 33 -17.87 -3.70 -20.97
N ILE A 34 -18.46 -2.63 -21.50
CA ILE A 34 -19.92 -2.44 -21.61
C ILE A 34 -20.25 -2.37 -23.11
N LYS A 35 -20.62 -3.50 -23.70
CA LYS A 35 -20.90 -3.61 -25.14
C LYS A 35 -22.39 -3.51 -25.42
N LYS A 36 -23.20 -4.36 -24.78
CA LYS A 36 -24.65 -4.40 -24.99
C LYS A 36 -25.34 -3.35 -24.13
N GLY A 37 -24.75 -2.99 -22.99
CA GLY A 37 -25.33 -2.01 -22.06
C GLY A 37 -25.23 -0.54 -22.46
N TYR A 38 -24.60 -0.18 -23.59
CA TYR A 38 -24.48 1.22 -24.02
C TYR A 38 -25.07 1.44 -25.41
N ASP A 39 -26.10 2.30 -25.48
CA ASP A 39 -26.69 2.72 -26.74
C ASP A 39 -25.94 3.96 -27.27
N VAL A 40 -25.22 3.78 -28.38
CA VAL A 40 -24.39 4.82 -29.02
C VAL A 40 -25.26 5.97 -29.53
N VAL A 41 -26.47 5.68 -30.00
CA VAL A 41 -27.38 6.67 -30.60
C VAL A 41 -27.95 7.57 -29.51
N LYS A 42 -28.40 6.99 -28.40
CA LYS A 42 -29.03 7.74 -27.30
C LYS A 42 -28.02 8.28 -26.28
N LYS A 43 -26.74 7.89 -26.37
CA LYS A 43 -25.67 8.17 -25.41
C LYS A 43 -26.06 7.83 -23.96
N LYS A 44 -26.88 6.80 -23.78
CA LYS A 44 -27.43 6.35 -22.50
C LYS A 44 -27.05 4.89 -22.23
N VAL A 45 -26.90 4.58 -20.94
CA VAL A 45 -26.56 3.25 -20.44
C VAL A 45 -27.84 2.53 -20.03
N ASN A 46 -28.06 1.34 -20.57
CA ASN A 46 -29.11 0.44 -20.13
C ASN A 46 -28.64 -0.31 -18.88
N VAL A 47 -29.26 -0.04 -17.74
CA VAL A 47 -28.82 -0.55 -16.43
C VAL A 47 -28.84 -2.09 -16.39
N LYS A 48 -29.87 -2.73 -16.95
CA LYS A 48 -30.03 -4.19 -16.96
C LYS A 48 -28.88 -4.93 -17.64
N GLU A 49 -28.44 -4.41 -18.78
CA GLU A 49 -27.41 -5.04 -19.60
C GLU A 49 -26.02 -4.63 -19.10
N ALA A 50 -25.84 -3.36 -18.71
CA ALA A 50 -24.58 -2.88 -18.16
C ALA A 50 -24.26 -3.50 -16.78
N ASP A 51 -25.27 -3.84 -15.98
CA ASP A 51 -25.05 -4.51 -14.69
C ASP A 51 -24.56 -5.95 -14.86
N LYS A 52 -25.04 -6.64 -15.90
CA LYS A 52 -24.60 -8.01 -16.25
C LYS A 52 -23.16 -8.03 -16.74
N GLU A 53 -22.73 -6.99 -17.45
CA GLU A 53 -21.40 -6.91 -18.05
C GLU A 53 -20.35 -6.29 -17.12
N TYR A 54 -20.72 -5.27 -16.34
CA TYR A 54 -19.78 -4.46 -15.58
C TYR A 54 -20.24 -4.13 -14.16
N GLY A 55 -21.55 -3.91 -13.95
CA GLY A 55 -22.05 -3.48 -12.64
C GLY A 55 -21.88 -4.53 -11.52
N PHE A 56 -21.83 -5.82 -11.85
CA PHE A 56 -21.60 -6.89 -10.86
C PHE A 56 -20.25 -6.78 -10.12
N LEU A 57 -19.24 -6.15 -10.73
CA LEU A 57 -17.93 -5.95 -10.11
C LEU A 57 -17.95 -4.92 -8.98
N HIS A 58 -18.88 -3.96 -9.08
CA HIS A 58 -18.92 -2.77 -8.21
C HIS A 58 -20.10 -2.77 -7.25
N LYS A 59 -21.13 -3.61 -7.49
CA LYS A 59 -22.19 -3.82 -6.52
C LYS A 59 -21.67 -4.68 -5.38
N ASN A 60 -21.51 -4.05 -4.21
CA ASN A 60 -21.32 -4.77 -2.96
C ASN A 60 -22.40 -5.84 -2.84
N ALA A 61 -22.01 -7.10 -2.70
CA ALA A 61 -22.95 -8.21 -2.58
C ALA A 61 -23.83 -8.00 -1.34
N THR A 62 -25.02 -7.44 -1.54
CA THR A 62 -26.02 -7.33 -0.48
C THR A 62 -26.38 -8.76 -0.07
N ALA A 63 -26.13 -9.09 1.19
CA ALA A 63 -26.45 -10.40 1.74
C ALA A 63 -27.95 -10.68 1.51
N LYS A 64 -28.28 -11.76 0.79
CA LYS A 64 -29.67 -12.23 0.71
C LYS A 64 -30.11 -12.59 2.13
N PRO A 65 -31.19 -11.99 2.67
CA PRO A 65 -31.69 -12.37 3.98
C PRO A 65 -32.08 -13.86 3.95
N GLY A 66 -31.59 -14.63 4.93
CA GLY A 66 -31.95 -16.05 5.10
C GLY A 66 -30.90 -17.10 4.71
N ILE A 67 -29.68 -16.72 4.30
CA ILE A 67 -28.58 -17.69 4.09
C ILE A 67 -27.51 -17.48 5.17
N SER A 68 -27.52 -18.35 6.16
CA SER A 68 -26.51 -18.39 7.23
C SER A 68 -25.11 -18.63 6.64
N LYS A 69 -24.08 -18.05 7.28
CA LYS A 69 -22.68 -18.10 6.85
C LYS A 69 -22.14 -19.52 6.60
N ALA A 70 -22.75 -20.55 7.21
CA ALA A 70 -22.36 -21.95 7.06
C ALA A 70 -22.61 -22.53 5.64
N LYS A 71 -23.76 -22.24 5.01
CA LYS A 71 -24.09 -22.76 3.65
C LYS A 71 -23.22 -22.16 2.54
N ARG A 72 -22.40 -21.15 2.83
CA ARG A 72 -21.43 -20.60 1.88
C ARG A 72 -20.19 -21.48 1.75
N VAL A 73 -19.84 -22.26 2.77
CA VAL A 73 -18.63 -23.09 2.76
C VAL A 73 -18.85 -24.32 1.86
N ASP A 74 -20.04 -24.94 1.94
CA ASP A 74 -20.33 -26.20 1.21
C ASP A 74 -20.54 -26.01 -0.31
N LYS A 75 -20.94 -24.81 -0.76
CA LYS A 75 -21.05 -24.51 -2.21
C LYS A 75 -19.73 -24.09 -2.85
N ILE A 76 -18.72 -23.74 -2.05
CA ILE A 76 -17.39 -23.38 -2.53
C ILE A 76 -16.51 -24.63 -2.63
N THR A 77 -16.76 -25.67 -1.81
CA THR A 77 -15.98 -26.92 -1.80
C THR A 77 -16.23 -27.84 -2.99
N ASP A 78 -17.34 -27.68 -3.72
CA ASP A 78 -17.65 -28.55 -4.88
C ASP A 78 -17.19 -28.00 -6.24
N LYS A 79 -16.66 -26.77 -6.32
CA LYS A 79 -16.33 -26.14 -7.62
C LYS A 79 -14.98 -25.45 -7.75
N VAL A 80 -14.08 -25.54 -6.77
CA VAL A 80 -12.69 -25.06 -6.96
C VAL A 80 -11.72 -26.05 -6.32
N SER A 81 -11.34 -27.07 -7.10
CA SER A 81 -10.05 -27.72 -6.95
C SER A 81 -8.96 -26.69 -7.29
N VAL A 82 -8.24 -26.22 -6.29
CA VAL A 82 -6.76 -26.20 -6.17
C VAL A 82 -6.47 -25.35 -4.93
N ALA A 83 -6.24 -26.04 -3.82
CA ALA A 83 -5.82 -25.46 -2.55
C ALA A 83 -4.32 -25.16 -2.57
N SER A 84 -3.93 -24.00 -2.03
CA SER A 84 -2.60 -23.78 -1.44
C SER A 84 -2.81 -23.46 0.05
N PRO A 85 -2.18 -24.18 1.00
CA PRO A 85 -2.32 -23.89 2.41
C PRO A 85 -1.15 -23.04 2.96
N LYS A 86 -1.48 -22.10 3.86
CA LYS A 86 -0.52 -21.52 4.82
C LYS A 86 -0.63 -22.26 6.16
N LYS A 87 0.50 -22.87 6.56
CA LYS A 87 1.19 -22.82 7.88
C LYS A 87 0.46 -23.34 9.14
N VAL A 88 0.90 -24.48 9.71
CA VAL A 88 1.17 -24.72 11.16
C VAL A 88 2.13 -25.91 11.31
N VAL A 89 3.11 -25.77 12.21
CA VAL A 89 4.14 -26.74 12.61
C VAL A 89 3.57 -27.91 13.42
N LYS A 90 3.97 -29.15 13.10
CA LYS A 90 4.33 -30.19 14.09
C LYS A 90 5.16 -31.30 13.44
N SER A 91 6.16 -31.75 14.20
CA SER A 91 7.25 -32.67 13.90
C SER A 91 6.81 -34.06 13.47
N GLU A 92 7.37 -34.58 12.37
CA GLU A 92 7.48 -36.01 12.09
C GLU A 92 8.72 -36.28 11.21
N LYS A 93 9.41 -37.37 11.56
CA LYS A 93 10.77 -37.75 11.17
C LYS A 93 10.71 -38.55 9.87
N ILE A 94 11.23 -38.03 8.75
CA ILE A 94 11.32 -38.80 7.50
C ILE A 94 12.69 -38.59 6.85
N GLN A 95 13.31 -39.73 6.53
CA GLN A 95 14.69 -39.95 6.10
C GLN A 95 15.01 -39.30 4.75
N SER A 96 16.24 -38.78 4.64
CA SER A 96 16.85 -38.31 3.39
C SER A 96 16.99 -39.44 2.37
N PRO A 97 16.60 -39.26 1.09
CA PRO A 97 17.03 -40.16 0.03
C PRO A 97 18.49 -39.88 -0.30
N LYS A 98 19.31 -40.93 -0.23
CA LYS A 98 20.71 -40.95 -0.69
C LYS A 98 20.70 -40.78 -2.21
N PHE A 99 21.47 -39.82 -2.72
CA PHE A 99 21.80 -39.76 -4.14
C PHE A 99 23.18 -40.35 -4.31
N ASP A 100 23.23 -41.50 -5.00
CA ASP A 100 24.45 -42.19 -5.37
C ASP A 100 25.18 -41.37 -6.44
N THR A 101 26.42 -41.02 -6.11
CA THR A 101 27.47 -40.69 -7.06
C THR A 101 27.80 -41.95 -7.86
N ASP A 102 27.61 -41.93 -9.19
CA ASP A 102 28.60 -42.44 -10.14
C ASP A 102 28.18 -42.34 -11.63
N LYS A 103 29.01 -41.58 -12.36
CA LYS A 103 29.52 -41.77 -13.72
C LYS A 103 28.79 -41.20 -14.95
N ILE A 104 29.70 -40.76 -15.85
CA ILE A 104 29.64 -40.49 -17.29
C ILE A 104 29.33 -39.03 -17.68
N ASP A 105 30.15 -38.30 -18.43
CA ASP A 105 31.58 -38.36 -18.80
C ASP A 105 31.94 -37.01 -19.45
N LYS A 106 33.25 -36.76 -19.52
CA LYS A 106 33.91 -35.54 -20.01
C LYS A 106 33.63 -35.18 -21.48
N SER A 107 33.50 -33.87 -21.73
CA SER A 107 34.14 -33.12 -22.83
C SER A 107 33.85 -31.64 -22.61
N GLU A 108 34.68 -30.63 -22.81
CA GLU A 108 36.08 -30.42 -23.20
C GLU A 108 36.29 -28.91 -22.95
N ASN A 109 37.52 -28.53 -22.64
CA ASN A 109 37.98 -27.23 -22.13
C ASN A 109 37.46 -25.96 -22.85
N LEU A 110 37.25 -24.90 -22.07
CA LEU A 110 37.75 -23.56 -22.40
C LEU A 110 38.11 -22.86 -21.10
N ASP A 111 39.42 -22.86 -20.84
CA ASP A 111 40.08 -21.91 -19.94
C ASP A 111 39.80 -20.49 -20.46
N ASP A 112 39.47 -19.56 -19.56
CA ASP A 112 40.15 -18.26 -19.46
C ASP A 112 39.38 -17.29 -18.54
N GLU A 113 40.15 -16.70 -17.63
CA GLU A 113 39.88 -15.51 -16.81
C GLU A 113 38.72 -15.55 -15.80
N ILE A 114 39.06 -15.98 -14.59
CA ILE A 114 38.55 -15.33 -13.38
C ILE A 114 39.18 -13.93 -13.32
N THR A 115 38.49 -12.95 -13.89
CA THR A 115 38.69 -11.54 -13.52
C THR A 115 37.83 -11.27 -12.29
N ASP A 116 38.54 -11.11 -11.18
CA ASP A 116 38.05 -10.61 -9.90
C ASP A 116 37.69 -9.13 -10.05
N ASP A 117 36.54 -8.86 -10.64
CA ASP A 117 35.91 -7.54 -10.61
C ASP A 117 34.67 -7.64 -9.73
N SER A 118 34.88 -7.44 -8.42
CA SER A 118 33.83 -7.11 -7.48
C SER A 118 33.24 -5.74 -7.84
N GLU A 119 32.47 -5.69 -8.92
CA GLU A 119 31.61 -4.54 -9.21
C GLU A 119 30.47 -4.58 -8.20
N ASP A 120 30.43 -3.58 -7.32
CA ASP A 120 29.25 -3.24 -6.54
C ASP A 120 28.08 -3.03 -7.52
N LEU A 121 27.30 -4.08 -7.76
CA LEU A 121 26.15 -4.04 -8.67
C LEU A 121 25.09 -3.10 -8.09
N ASP A 122 25.13 -1.86 -8.54
CA ASP A 122 24.20 -0.80 -8.17
C ASP A 122 22.75 -1.23 -8.44
N TYR A 123 21.86 -1.01 -7.47
CA TYR A 123 20.46 -1.43 -7.47
C TYR A 123 19.70 -0.92 -8.71
N GLU A 124 20.14 0.20 -9.27
CA GLU A 124 19.58 0.80 -10.48
C GLU A 124 19.91 0.00 -11.75
N THR A 125 21.08 -0.63 -11.83
CA THR A 125 21.49 -1.47 -12.98
C THR A 125 20.70 -2.77 -13.07
N LEU A 126 20.33 -3.34 -11.92
CA LEU A 126 19.50 -4.54 -11.83
C LEU A 126 18.04 -4.28 -12.24
N LEU A 127 17.53 -3.05 -12.01
CA LEU A 127 16.17 -2.65 -12.39
C LEU A 127 16.01 -2.40 -13.90
N LEU A 128 17.05 -1.89 -14.57
CA LEU A 128 17.02 -1.63 -16.02
C LEU A 128 16.99 -2.91 -16.87
N LYS A 129 17.42 -4.06 -16.32
CA LYS A 129 17.49 -5.35 -17.04
C LYS A 129 16.17 -6.15 -16.99
N ILE A 130 15.07 -5.55 -16.53
CA ILE A 130 13.78 -6.22 -16.25
C ILE A 130 12.63 -5.82 -17.18
N PRO A 131 12.76 -5.73 -18.52
CA PRO A 131 11.60 -6.04 -19.34
C PRO A 131 11.49 -7.57 -19.39
N VAL A 132 10.51 -8.13 -18.67
CA VAL A 132 10.09 -9.52 -18.85
C VAL A 132 9.45 -9.61 -20.23
N HIS A 133 10.26 -9.87 -21.25
CA HIS A 133 9.78 -10.17 -22.60
C HIS A 133 9.34 -11.64 -22.67
N ASP A 134 8.35 -11.95 -23.51
CA ASP A 134 7.81 -13.30 -23.75
C ASP A 134 8.84 -14.33 -24.27
N LYS A 135 10.09 -13.93 -24.50
CA LYS A 135 11.19 -14.76 -25.02
C LYS A 135 12.18 -15.25 -23.95
N LEU A 136 11.91 -14.99 -22.65
CA LEU A 136 12.80 -15.39 -21.56
C LEU A 136 12.61 -16.86 -21.18
N ASP A 137 13.73 -17.54 -20.90
CA ASP A 137 13.73 -18.90 -20.37
C ASP A 137 13.01 -18.95 -19.01
N TYR A 138 12.18 -19.98 -18.81
CA TYR A 138 11.34 -20.14 -17.63
C TYR A 138 12.17 -20.08 -16.35
N LYS A 139 13.36 -20.70 -16.35
CA LYS A 139 14.27 -20.70 -15.19
C LYS A 139 14.74 -19.29 -14.81
N GLU A 140 15.04 -18.45 -15.80
CA GLU A 140 15.43 -17.05 -15.54
C GLU A 140 14.27 -16.21 -15.01
N THR A 141 13.05 -16.43 -15.50
CA THR A 141 11.88 -15.69 -15.02
C THR A 141 11.59 -15.97 -13.54
N VAL A 142 11.74 -17.22 -13.11
CA VAL A 142 11.58 -17.63 -11.70
C VAL A 142 12.66 -16.96 -10.85
N ARG A 143 13.93 -17.02 -11.27
CA ARG A 143 15.05 -16.37 -10.55
C ARG A 143 14.84 -14.87 -10.40
N ARG A 144 14.44 -14.17 -11.48
CA ARG A 144 14.18 -12.71 -11.43
C ARG A 144 13.01 -12.37 -10.50
N ARG A 145 11.96 -13.18 -10.49
CA ARG A 145 10.83 -13.01 -9.56
C ARG A 145 11.26 -13.19 -8.11
N GLU A 146 12.09 -14.17 -7.82
CA GLU A 146 12.64 -14.40 -6.47
C GLU A 146 13.50 -13.22 -6.01
N ILE A 147 14.37 -12.70 -6.88
CA ILE A 147 15.19 -11.50 -6.59
C ILE A 147 14.30 -10.29 -6.29
N LEU A 148 13.26 -10.05 -7.10
CA LEU A 148 12.32 -8.96 -6.87
C LEU A 148 11.56 -9.13 -5.56
N GLN A 149 11.18 -10.35 -5.22
CA GLN A 149 10.49 -10.66 -3.96
C GLN A 149 11.40 -10.40 -2.76
N LEU A 150 12.66 -10.84 -2.81
CA LEU A 150 13.66 -10.57 -1.78
C LEU A 150 13.93 -9.07 -1.62
N ALA A 151 14.02 -8.32 -2.73
CA ALA A 151 14.21 -6.88 -2.70
C ALA A 151 13.01 -6.15 -2.07
N LEU A 152 11.79 -6.62 -2.35
CA LEU A 152 10.57 -6.08 -1.76
C LEU A 152 10.53 -6.38 -0.25
N ASP A 153 10.88 -7.60 0.14
CA ASP A 153 10.89 -7.99 1.56
C ASP A 153 12.00 -7.27 2.33
N LYS A 154 13.17 -7.01 1.73
CA LYS A 154 14.21 -6.13 2.29
C LYS A 154 13.68 -4.73 2.57
N LYS A 155 13.03 -4.09 1.58
CA LYS A 155 12.45 -2.75 1.76
C LYS A 155 11.37 -2.71 2.85
N LYS A 156 10.57 -3.78 2.98
CA LYS A 156 9.59 -3.90 4.08
C LYS A 156 10.27 -4.05 5.44
N LEU A 157 11.36 -4.80 5.53
CA LEU A 157 12.13 -4.91 6.77
C LEU A 157 12.71 -3.55 7.14
N GLU A 158 13.28 -2.81 6.17
CA GLU A 158 13.77 -1.44 6.41
C GLU A 158 12.65 -0.47 6.82
N GLU A 159 11.43 -0.62 6.28
CA GLU A 159 10.25 0.13 6.76
C GLU A 159 9.87 -0.23 8.21
N LEU A 160 9.95 -1.51 8.58
CA LEU A 160 9.62 -1.99 9.94
C LEU A 160 10.69 -1.63 10.97
N GLU A 161 11.96 -1.67 10.58
CA GLU A 161 13.11 -1.24 11.39
C GLU A 161 13.13 0.28 11.57
N GLY A 162 12.27 1.01 10.83
CA GLY A 162 12.15 2.47 10.91
C GLY A 162 13.27 3.22 10.20
N VAL A 163 14.12 2.52 9.44
CA VAL A 163 15.18 3.10 8.61
C VAL A 163 14.56 3.79 7.40
N LEU A 164 13.58 3.15 6.76
CA LEU A 164 12.88 3.68 5.60
C LEU A 164 11.49 4.19 5.98
N VAL A 165 11.29 5.51 5.95
CA VAL A 165 9.99 6.12 6.24
C VAL A 165 9.39 6.73 4.98
N ARG A 166 8.07 6.56 4.79
CA ARG A 166 7.36 7.19 3.68
C ARG A 166 7.36 8.70 3.83
N ARG A 167 7.72 9.41 2.76
CA ARG A 167 7.75 10.87 2.70
C ARG A 167 6.43 11.52 3.13
N SER A 168 5.29 10.93 2.79
CA SER A 168 3.97 11.43 3.20
C SER A 168 3.77 11.45 4.71
N ASP A 169 4.26 10.42 5.39
CA ASP A 169 4.08 10.24 6.83
C ASP A 169 5.00 11.19 7.60
N VAL A 170 6.23 11.39 7.09
CA VAL A 170 7.15 12.43 7.58
C VAL A 170 6.52 13.82 7.50
N TYR A 171 5.98 14.21 6.34
CA TYR A 171 5.34 15.52 6.20
C TYR A 171 4.12 15.67 7.09
N LYS A 172 3.31 14.62 7.23
CA LYS A 172 2.15 14.64 8.12
C LYS A 172 2.57 14.84 9.58
N ALA A 173 3.61 14.16 10.02
CA ALA A 173 4.18 14.30 11.37
C ALA A 173 4.77 15.70 11.58
N LEU A 174 5.58 16.19 10.63
CA LEU A 174 6.19 17.52 10.70
C LEU A 174 5.14 18.63 10.73
N TYR A 175 4.08 18.50 9.92
CA TYR A 175 2.97 19.44 9.89
C TYR A 175 2.19 19.42 11.22
N ALA A 176 1.92 18.24 11.78
CA ALA A 176 1.24 18.13 13.06
C ALA A 176 2.04 18.79 14.19
N LEU A 177 3.36 18.57 14.21
CA LEU A 177 4.27 19.20 15.17
C LEU A 177 4.31 20.73 14.97
N GLY A 178 4.43 21.21 13.73
CA GLY A 178 4.40 22.64 13.42
C GLY A 178 3.08 23.30 13.81
N SER A 179 1.95 22.61 13.61
CA SER A 179 0.63 23.07 14.02
C SER A 179 0.52 23.21 15.55
N GLN A 180 1.05 22.24 16.29
CA GLN A 180 1.10 22.27 17.76
C GLN A 180 2.01 23.40 18.26
N LEU A 181 3.20 23.56 17.68
CA LEU A 181 4.13 24.63 18.03
C LEU A 181 3.49 26.01 17.78
N LYS A 182 2.84 26.21 16.62
CA LYS A 182 2.10 27.44 16.32
C LYS A 182 1.03 27.71 17.38
N LYS A 183 0.22 26.70 17.72
CA LYS A 183 -0.81 26.83 18.77
C LYS A 183 -0.18 27.21 20.12
N ALA A 184 0.93 26.58 20.48
CA ALA A 184 1.62 26.86 21.73
C ALA A 184 2.13 28.31 21.78
N ILE A 185 2.79 28.78 20.71
CA ILE A 185 3.29 30.17 20.62
C ILE A 185 2.14 31.17 20.68
N SER A 186 1.06 30.96 19.91
CA SER A 186 -0.11 31.86 19.93
C SER A 186 -0.82 31.90 21.29
N SER A 187 -0.64 30.90 22.14
CA SER A 187 -1.20 30.85 23.50
C SER A 187 -0.29 31.45 24.59
N ILE A 188 0.94 31.87 24.26
CA ILE A 188 1.87 32.47 25.24
C ILE A 188 1.26 33.72 25.90
N PRO A 189 0.73 34.72 25.16
CA PRO A 189 0.22 35.92 25.79
C PRO A 189 -0.90 35.62 26.78
N ALA A 190 -1.79 34.67 26.45
CA ALA A 190 -2.87 34.28 27.34
C ALA A 190 -2.40 33.57 28.62
N ARG A 191 -1.22 32.94 28.62
CA ARG A 191 -0.65 32.28 29.81
C ARG A 191 0.07 33.25 30.74
N CYS A 192 0.77 34.24 30.19
CA CYS A 192 1.63 35.14 30.97
C CYS A 192 1.01 36.52 31.25
N ILE A 193 -0.21 36.81 30.75
CA ILE A 193 -0.79 38.15 30.87
C ILE A 193 -1.02 38.57 32.32
N ASP A 194 -1.48 37.66 33.19
CA ASP A 194 -1.75 37.98 34.59
C ASP A 194 -0.44 38.25 35.35
N ASP A 195 0.60 37.47 35.09
CA ASP A 195 1.94 37.64 35.67
C ASP A 195 2.60 38.94 35.18
N VAL A 196 2.40 39.29 33.90
CA VAL A 196 2.86 40.56 33.33
C VAL A 196 2.12 41.75 33.94
N LEU A 197 0.82 41.62 34.21
CA LEU A 197 0.02 42.66 34.87
C LEU A 197 0.36 42.81 36.36
N SER A 198 0.81 41.74 37.01
CA SER A 198 1.22 41.73 38.41
C SER A 198 2.68 42.19 38.64
N ALA A 199 3.48 42.33 37.58
CA ALA A 199 4.88 42.70 37.69
C ALA A 199 5.05 44.16 38.15
N GLU A 200 5.98 44.41 39.09
CA GLU A 200 6.22 45.75 39.63
C GLU A 200 6.98 46.62 38.63
N ASN A 201 7.88 46.01 37.86
CA ASN A 201 8.75 46.69 36.92
C ASN A 201 8.63 46.15 35.50
N LYS A 202 8.83 47.03 34.51
CA LYS A 202 8.87 46.65 33.09
C LYS A 202 9.88 45.53 32.80
N VAL A 203 10.99 45.50 33.54
CA VAL A 203 12.03 44.47 33.39
C VAL A 203 11.53 43.09 33.81
N GLU A 204 10.80 43.00 34.92
CA GLU A 204 10.21 41.75 35.39
C GLU A 204 9.14 41.25 34.41
N ALA A 205 8.30 42.14 33.90
CA ALA A 205 7.32 41.80 32.86
C ALA A 205 7.98 41.21 31.59
N ILE A 206 9.12 41.77 31.17
CA ILE A 206 9.88 41.24 30.02
C ILE A 206 10.48 39.88 30.34
N ASN A 207 11.00 39.68 31.55
CA ASN A 207 11.58 38.40 31.98
C ASN A 207 10.53 37.30 32.01
N VAL A 208 9.35 37.55 32.58
CA VAL A 208 8.20 36.62 32.58
C VAL A 208 7.84 36.17 31.16
N LEU A 209 7.78 37.11 30.21
CA LEU A 209 7.48 36.79 28.82
C LEU A 209 8.59 35.93 28.17
N ASN A 210 9.85 36.27 28.42
CA ASN A 210 11.00 35.55 27.87
C ASN A 210 11.13 34.13 28.46
N ASP A 211 10.85 33.97 29.75
CA ASP A 211 10.84 32.69 30.43
C ASP A 211 9.77 31.77 29.84
N GLU A 212 8.55 32.29 29.61
CA GLU A 212 7.47 31.53 28.98
C GLU A 212 7.76 31.15 27.52
N ILE A 213 8.36 32.05 26.74
CA ILE A 213 8.82 31.71 25.38
C ILE A 213 9.86 30.59 25.44
N THR A 214 10.83 30.69 26.35
CA THR A 214 11.89 29.71 26.53
C THR A 214 11.34 28.36 26.97
N ASN A 215 10.35 28.34 27.87
CA ASN A 215 9.64 27.14 28.32
C ASN A 215 8.93 26.42 27.17
N VAL A 216 8.19 27.16 26.35
CA VAL A 216 7.51 26.60 25.18
C VAL A 216 8.54 26.01 24.21
N LEU A 217 9.59 26.75 23.87
CA LEU A 217 10.62 26.29 22.94
C LEU A 217 11.37 25.05 23.47
N ASN A 218 11.73 25.02 24.75
CA ASN A 218 12.39 23.87 25.38
C ASN A 218 11.49 22.62 25.40
N THR A 219 10.19 22.79 25.60
CA THR A 219 9.22 21.69 25.54
C THR A 219 9.25 21.01 24.17
N TYR A 220 9.23 21.80 23.09
CA TYR A 220 9.24 21.27 21.72
C TYR A 220 10.64 20.88 21.20
N ALA A 221 11.72 21.47 21.73
CA ALA A 221 13.08 21.04 21.41
C ALA A 221 13.37 19.63 21.95
N ASN A 222 12.90 19.34 23.17
CA ASN A 222 13.08 18.03 23.81
C ASN A 222 12.15 16.94 23.27
N PHE A 223 11.14 17.29 22.47
CA PHE A 223 10.29 16.32 21.77
C PHE A 223 11.07 15.37 20.85
N SER A 224 12.25 15.80 20.37
CA SER A 224 13.16 14.99 19.55
C SER A 224 13.81 13.82 20.30
N LYS A 225 13.96 13.89 21.63
CA LYS A 225 14.64 12.84 22.42
C LYS A 225 13.72 11.73 22.87
N VAL A 226 12.40 11.98 22.91
CA VAL A 226 11.41 11.05 23.52
C VAL A 226 10.78 10.10 22.49
N ASN A 227 10.75 10.46 21.20
CA ASN A 227 9.99 9.71 20.18
C ASN A 227 10.84 8.93 19.16
N VAL A 228 12.15 8.78 19.39
CA VAL A 228 13.05 8.04 18.47
C VAL A 228 13.31 6.61 18.94
N SER A 229 12.69 6.11 20.02
CA SER A 229 12.69 4.67 20.27
C SER A 229 11.67 4.00 19.33
N PRO A 230 12.09 3.15 18.39
CA PRO A 230 11.15 2.36 17.62
C PRO A 230 10.31 1.54 18.59
N LYS A 231 8.98 1.61 18.46
CA LYS A 231 8.07 0.75 19.22
C LYS A 231 8.36 -0.70 18.83
N THR A 232 9.00 -1.43 19.74
CA THR A 232 9.12 -2.91 19.73
C THR A 232 7.77 -3.59 19.73
#